data_AF-A0A976GZB3-F1
#
_entry.id   AF-A0A976GZB3-F1
#
_cell.length_a   1.000
_cell.length_b   1.000
_cell.length_c   1.000
_cell.angle_alpha   90.00
_cell.angle_beta   90.00
_cell.angle_gamma   90.00
#
_symmetry.space_group_name_H-M   'P 1'
#
loop_
_entity.id
_entity.type
_entity.pdbx_description
1 polymer ?
#
loop_
_entity_poly.entity_id
_entity_poly.type
_entity_poly.pdbx_seq_one_letter_code
_entity_poly.pdbx_strand_id
1 'polypeptide(L)'
;MKKIIYQSILFTALSSLAFAANTDSVSRTKQLIDEAAQDLSKTLDQYSDMRRFTYNEINKLDDEVIALAKELRALERDEELRGIKEKTLDKEIEQRKTQFAYTSGLLNQYSKAFVTRMHPAEYQLHKDQIGIIDQAALNAVNEPVKEINERVKVLSLGIKRLSDLSGGHSFAGKAFGFAGRSIDGNFLLMGPSVFFAANDKISEGICPMSDTGSGYPAFISINQSGGMIA
;
A
#
# COMPACT_ATOMS: atom_id res chain seq x y z
N MET A 1 87.41 4.94 -105.25
CA MET A 1 86.67 4.09 -104.28
C MET A 1 86.94 4.50 -102.82
N LYS A 2 86.67 5.76 -102.42
CA LYS A 2 86.84 6.22 -101.01
C LYS A 2 85.56 6.84 -100.40
N LYS A 3 84.53 7.15 -101.21
CA LYS A 3 83.26 7.75 -100.75
C LYS A 3 82.21 6.73 -100.25
N ILE A 4 82.35 5.44 -100.57
CA ILE A 4 81.36 4.41 -100.22
C ILE A 4 81.56 3.87 -98.79
N ILE A 5 82.77 3.97 -98.24
CA ILE A 5 83.11 3.45 -96.90
C ILE A 5 82.62 4.38 -95.77
N TYR A 6 82.49 5.69 -96.02
CA TYR A 6 82.01 6.64 -95.00
C TYR A 6 80.50 6.61 -94.78
N GLN A 7 79.70 6.15 -95.76
CA GLN A 7 78.25 6.08 -95.61
C GLN A 7 77.76 4.83 -94.87
N SER A 8 78.51 3.72 -94.88
CA SER A 8 78.15 2.51 -94.12
C SER A 8 78.44 2.62 -92.61
N ILE A 9 79.43 3.44 -92.22
CA ILE A 9 79.77 3.69 -90.81
C ILE A 9 78.76 4.67 -90.17
N LEU A 10 78.19 5.59 -90.95
CA LEU A 10 77.20 6.55 -90.45
C LEU A 10 75.81 5.90 -90.21
N PHE A 11 75.46 4.85 -90.96
CA PHE A 11 74.17 4.16 -90.83
C PHE A 11 74.13 3.11 -89.69
N THR A 12 75.29 2.58 -89.31
CA THR A 12 75.45 1.62 -88.20
C THR A 12 75.53 2.27 -86.82
N ALA A 13 75.91 3.55 -86.74
CA ALA A 13 75.87 4.33 -85.50
C ALA A 13 74.45 4.85 -85.15
N LEU A 14 73.58 5.01 -86.14
CA LEU A 14 72.21 5.52 -85.93
C LEU A 14 71.25 4.46 -85.38
N SER A 15 71.55 3.18 -85.62
CA SER A 15 70.76 2.03 -85.15
C SER A 15 71.14 1.57 -83.74
N SER A 16 72.32 1.96 -83.24
CA SER A 16 72.77 1.66 -81.87
C SER A 16 72.30 2.69 -80.82
N LEU A 17 72.03 3.94 -81.21
CA LEU A 17 71.40 4.93 -80.30
C LEU A 17 69.89 4.70 -80.09
N ALA A 18 69.18 4.13 -81.07
CA ALA A 18 67.73 3.91 -80.98
C ALA A 18 67.34 2.72 -80.06
N PHE A 19 68.27 1.79 -79.83
CA PHE A 19 68.06 0.65 -78.92
C PHE A 19 68.44 0.96 -77.47
N ALA A 20 69.41 1.86 -77.24
CA ALA A 20 69.79 2.30 -75.88
C ALA A 20 68.74 3.22 -75.24
N ALA A 21 68.11 4.12 -76.01
CA ALA A 21 67.04 4.98 -75.50
C ALA A 21 65.73 4.22 -75.20
N ASN A 22 65.50 3.06 -75.84
CA ASN A 22 64.34 2.21 -75.60
C ASN A 22 64.51 1.26 -74.39
N THR A 23 65.74 0.95 -73.98
CA THR A 23 65.98 0.08 -72.80
C THR A 23 65.85 0.86 -71.49
N ASP A 24 66.21 2.14 -71.48
CA ASP A 24 66.00 3.05 -70.34
C ASP A 24 64.53 3.46 -70.15
N SER A 25 63.76 3.60 -71.25
CA SER A 25 62.32 3.88 -71.17
C SER A 25 61.53 2.64 -70.72
N VAL A 26 61.86 1.45 -71.22
CA VAL A 26 61.21 0.19 -70.83
C VAL A 26 61.51 -0.17 -69.36
N SER A 27 62.72 0.10 -68.86
CA SER A 27 63.06 -0.12 -67.45
C SER A 27 62.35 0.86 -66.49
N ARG A 28 62.22 2.15 -66.86
CA ARG A 28 61.42 3.13 -66.10
C ARG A 28 59.93 2.79 -66.07
N THR A 29 59.35 2.35 -67.19
CA THR A 29 57.94 1.95 -67.24
C THR A 29 57.69 0.70 -66.39
N LYS A 30 58.62 -0.26 -66.36
CA LYS A 30 58.56 -1.41 -65.45
C LYS A 30 58.63 -0.99 -63.99
N GLN A 31 59.55 -0.07 -63.64
CA GLN A 31 59.62 0.48 -62.27
C GLN A 31 58.32 1.20 -61.87
N LEU A 32 57.72 2.01 -62.74
CA LEU A 32 56.44 2.67 -62.46
C LEU A 32 55.29 1.67 -62.31
N ILE A 33 55.31 0.58 -63.07
CA ILE A 33 54.32 -0.51 -62.93
C ILE A 33 54.53 -1.25 -61.61
N ASP A 34 55.77 -1.53 -61.22
CA ASP A 34 56.08 -2.18 -59.94
C ASP A 34 55.71 -1.27 -58.76
N GLU A 35 55.98 0.02 -58.85
CA GLU A 35 55.63 1.03 -57.83
C GLU A 35 54.10 1.19 -57.71
N ALA A 36 53.38 1.29 -58.84
CA ALA A 36 51.93 1.32 -58.86
C ALA A 36 51.29 0.00 -58.36
N ALA A 37 51.89 -1.15 -58.67
CA ALA A 37 51.46 -2.45 -58.13
C ALA A 37 51.69 -2.53 -56.62
N GLN A 38 52.81 -1.96 -56.12
CA GLN A 38 53.13 -1.91 -54.71
C GLN A 38 52.20 -0.95 -53.94
N ASP A 39 51.87 0.20 -54.51
CA ASP A 39 50.92 1.14 -53.91
C ASP A 39 49.47 0.64 -53.96
N LEU A 40 49.09 -0.09 -55.01
CA LEU A 40 47.82 -0.82 -55.06
C LEU A 40 47.76 -1.90 -53.96
N SER A 41 48.84 -2.65 -53.74
CA SER A 41 48.91 -3.63 -52.66
C SER A 41 48.76 -2.96 -51.29
N LYS A 42 49.48 -1.87 -51.01
CA LYS A 42 49.37 -1.13 -49.74
C LYS A 42 47.97 -0.60 -49.50
N THR A 43 47.32 -0.05 -50.53
CA THR A 43 45.94 0.46 -50.39
C THR A 43 44.94 -0.68 -50.18
N LEU A 44 45.10 -1.81 -50.85
CA LEU A 44 44.28 -3.01 -50.59
C LEU A 44 44.46 -3.52 -49.16
N ASP A 45 45.68 -3.55 -48.65
CA ASP A 45 45.98 -3.95 -47.27
C ASP A 45 45.32 -2.98 -46.27
N GLN A 46 45.49 -1.67 -46.45
CA GLN A 46 44.84 -0.65 -45.63
C GLN A 46 43.31 -0.75 -45.66
N TYR A 47 42.71 -0.97 -46.84
CA TYR A 47 41.28 -1.19 -46.97
C TYR A 47 40.82 -2.46 -46.27
N SER A 48 41.63 -3.52 -46.29
CA SER A 48 41.34 -4.78 -45.61
C SER A 48 41.37 -4.62 -44.09
N ASP A 49 42.33 -3.87 -43.57
CA ASP A 49 42.46 -3.54 -42.15
C ASP A 49 41.32 -2.64 -41.66
N MET A 50 41.00 -1.60 -42.43
CA MET A 50 39.86 -0.72 -42.12
C MET A 50 38.54 -1.50 -42.14
N ARG A 51 38.31 -2.37 -43.13
CA ARG A 51 37.12 -3.23 -43.16
C ARG A 51 37.06 -4.12 -41.93
N ARG A 52 38.17 -4.78 -41.59
CA ARG A 52 38.24 -5.65 -40.41
C ARG A 52 37.95 -4.88 -39.12
N PHE A 53 38.49 -3.67 -38.99
CA PHE A 53 38.20 -2.78 -37.87
C PHE A 53 36.72 -2.41 -37.81
N THR A 54 36.13 -1.95 -38.92
CA THR A 54 34.70 -1.61 -38.99
C THR A 54 33.81 -2.80 -38.66
N TYR A 55 34.10 -4.01 -39.14
CA TYR A 55 33.33 -5.20 -38.79
C TYR A 55 33.43 -5.54 -37.31
N ASN A 56 34.60 -5.35 -36.68
CA ASN A 56 34.75 -5.55 -35.25
C ASN A 56 33.94 -4.53 -34.44
N GLU A 57 33.91 -3.27 -34.87
CA GLU A 57 33.07 -2.22 -34.25
C GLU A 57 31.58 -2.53 -34.39
N ILE A 58 31.13 -2.93 -35.59
CA ILE A 58 29.74 -3.33 -35.82
C ILE A 58 29.36 -4.49 -34.91
N ASN A 59 30.19 -5.53 -34.82
CA ASN A 59 29.92 -6.68 -33.96
C ASN A 59 29.83 -6.29 -32.48
N LYS A 60 30.70 -5.38 -32.01
CA LYS A 60 30.63 -4.86 -30.63
C LYS A 60 29.34 -4.11 -30.37
N LEU A 61 28.95 -3.22 -31.28
CA LEU A 61 27.71 -2.46 -31.17
C LEU A 61 26.48 -3.38 -31.23
N ASP A 62 26.49 -4.41 -32.08
CA ASP A 62 25.43 -5.41 -32.15
C ASP A 62 25.31 -6.19 -30.83
N ASP A 63 26.45 -6.61 -30.25
CA ASP A 63 26.48 -7.28 -28.94
C ASP A 63 25.95 -6.36 -27.82
N GLU A 64 26.33 -5.07 -27.83
CA GLU A 64 25.83 -4.07 -26.88
C GLU A 64 24.32 -3.85 -27.03
N VAL A 65 23.81 -3.73 -28.26
CA VAL A 65 22.37 -3.59 -28.53
C VAL A 65 21.60 -4.82 -28.03
N ILE A 66 22.13 -6.02 -28.23
CA ILE A 66 21.52 -7.25 -27.72
C ILE A 66 21.49 -7.25 -26.17
N ALA A 67 22.59 -6.85 -25.53
CA ALA A 67 22.68 -6.77 -24.07
C ALA A 67 21.69 -5.75 -23.50
N LEU A 68 21.68 -4.52 -24.04
CA LEU A 68 20.76 -3.44 -23.67
C LEU A 68 19.30 -3.85 -23.89
N ALA A 69 18.98 -4.49 -25.01
CA ALA A 69 17.62 -4.96 -25.28
C ALA A 69 17.17 -6.05 -24.27
N LYS A 70 18.09 -6.90 -23.79
CA LYS A 70 17.79 -7.90 -22.76
C LYS A 70 17.57 -7.24 -21.40
N GLU A 71 18.37 -6.23 -21.07
CA GLU A 71 18.23 -5.45 -19.83
C GLU A 71 16.92 -4.67 -19.82
N LEU A 72 16.58 -3.97 -20.90
CA LEU A 72 15.32 -3.27 -21.06
C LEU A 72 14.12 -4.20 -20.81
N ARG A 73 14.10 -5.37 -21.46
CA ARG A 73 13.03 -6.37 -21.25
C ARG A 73 12.98 -6.94 -19.83
N ALA A 74 14.09 -6.92 -19.09
CA ALA A 74 14.10 -7.31 -17.69
C ALA A 74 13.52 -6.19 -16.82
N LEU A 75 13.86 -4.94 -17.12
CA LEU A 75 13.36 -3.75 -16.42
C LEU A 75 11.85 -3.57 -16.62
N GLU A 76 11.37 -3.70 -17.86
CA GLU A 76 9.94 -3.61 -18.21
C GLU A 76 9.12 -4.66 -17.44
N ARG A 77 9.63 -5.89 -17.32
CA ARG A 77 8.99 -6.94 -16.52
C ARG A 77 8.99 -6.61 -15.02
N ASP A 78 10.07 -6.05 -14.49
CA ASP A 78 10.11 -5.64 -13.07
C ASP A 78 9.14 -4.48 -12.81
N GLU A 79 9.04 -3.52 -13.72
CA GLU A 79 8.09 -2.42 -13.66
C GLU A 79 6.64 -2.93 -13.69
N GLU A 80 6.32 -3.85 -14.60
CA GLU A 80 5.00 -4.48 -14.66
C GLU A 80 4.66 -5.20 -13.34
N LEU A 81 5.61 -5.97 -12.80
CA LEU A 81 5.45 -6.67 -11.52
C LEU A 81 5.25 -5.69 -10.35
N ARG A 82 5.96 -4.55 -10.35
CA ARG A 82 5.77 -3.49 -9.34
C ARG A 82 4.39 -2.87 -9.46
N GLY A 83 3.93 -2.57 -10.68
CA GLY A 83 2.60 -2.00 -10.92
C GLY A 83 1.48 -2.97 -10.49
N ILE A 84 1.66 -4.27 -10.66
CA ILE A 84 0.72 -5.29 -10.15
C ILE A 84 0.71 -5.32 -8.62
N LYS A 85 1.89 -5.29 -7.99
CA LYS A 85 2.01 -5.27 -6.51
C LYS A 85 1.37 -4.02 -5.91
N GLU A 86 1.63 -2.85 -6.48
CA GLU A 86 1.03 -1.58 -6.05
C GLU A 86 -0.49 -1.65 -6.08
N LYS A 87 -1.07 -2.05 -7.22
CA LYS A 87 -2.53 -2.23 -7.36
C LYS A 87 -3.11 -3.24 -6.36
N THR A 88 -2.33 -4.25 -5.99
CA THR A 88 -2.75 -5.27 -5.01
C THR A 88 -2.74 -4.67 -3.59
N LEU A 89 -1.68 -3.95 -3.23
CA LEU A 89 -1.57 -3.27 -1.95
C LEU A 89 -2.67 -2.20 -1.79
N ASP A 90 -2.97 -1.43 -2.82
CA ASP A 90 -4.06 -0.45 -2.80
C ASP A 90 -5.41 -1.12 -2.52
N LYS A 91 -5.69 -2.25 -3.20
CA LYS A 91 -6.90 -3.04 -2.94
C LYS A 91 -6.94 -3.55 -1.50
N GLU A 92 -5.83 -4.04 -0.97
CA GLU A 92 -5.76 -4.49 0.43
C GLU A 92 -6.00 -3.34 1.41
N ILE A 93 -5.43 -2.16 1.16
CA ILE A 93 -5.63 -0.96 1.98
C ILE A 93 -7.11 -0.56 1.99
N GLU A 94 -7.75 -0.50 0.83
CA GLU A 94 -9.18 -0.15 0.74
C GLU A 94 -10.08 -1.20 1.39
N GLN A 95 -9.75 -2.48 1.26
CA GLN A 95 -10.46 -3.55 1.98
C GLN A 95 -10.31 -3.40 3.50
N ARG A 96 -9.10 -3.14 3.99
CA ARG A 96 -8.84 -2.93 5.44
C ARG A 96 -9.57 -1.69 5.97
N LYS A 97 -9.58 -0.58 5.23
CA LYS A 97 -10.37 0.62 5.58
C LYS A 97 -11.85 0.31 5.67
N THR A 98 -12.37 -0.44 4.70
CA THR A 98 -13.79 -0.85 4.68
C THR A 98 -14.12 -1.73 5.89
N GLN A 99 -13.28 -2.72 6.19
CA GLN A 99 -13.44 -3.58 7.37
C GLN A 99 -13.38 -2.80 8.68
N PHE A 100 -12.47 -1.82 8.78
CA PHE A 100 -12.37 -0.92 9.92
C PHE A 100 -13.66 -0.12 10.12
N ALA A 101 -14.14 0.55 9.07
CA ALA A 101 -15.36 1.36 9.13
C ALA A 101 -16.58 0.51 9.50
N TYR A 102 -16.70 -0.69 8.92
CA TYR A 102 -17.75 -1.64 9.27
C TYR A 102 -17.69 -2.06 10.75
N THR A 103 -16.51 -2.44 11.24
CA THR A 103 -16.31 -2.90 12.63
C THR A 103 -16.56 -1.76 13.63
N SER A 104 -16.02 -0.58 13.38
CA SER A 104 -16.28 0.61 14.22
C SER A 104 -17.77 0.95 14.26
N GLY A 105 -18.44 0.92 13.10
CA GLY A 105 -19.88 1.12 13.01
C GLY A 105 -20.69 0.10 13.81
N LEU A 106 -20.33 -1.19 13.73
CA LEU A 106 -20.97 -2.26 14.49
C LEU A 106 -20.80 -2.08 16.00
N LEU A 107 -19.59 -1.74 16.46
CA LEU A 107 -19.33 -1.48 17.88
C LEU A 107 -20.10 -0.25 18.39
N ASN A 108 -20.21 0.79 17.57
CA ASN A 108 -21.02 1.97 17.89
C ASN A 108 -22.51 1.63 18.02
N GLN A 109 -23.03 0.79 17.10
CA GLN A 109 -24.41 0.30 17.18
C GLN A 109 -24.62 -0.57 18.43
N TYR A 110 -23.64 -1.41 18.78
CA TYR A 110 -23.68 -2.19 20.01
C TYR A 110 -23.75 -1.29 21.25
N SER A 111 -22.93 -0.24 21.35
CA SER A 111 -22.96 0.72 22.47
C SER A 111 -24.37 1.32 22.65
N LYS A 112 -24.99 1.76 21.55
CA LYS A 112 -26.36 2.30 21.56
C LYS A 112 -27.40 1.25 21.94
N ALA A 113 -27.30 0.04 21.37
CA ALA A 113 -28.22 -1.05 21.67
C ALA A 113 -28.08 -1.57 23.11
N PHE A 114 -26.88 -1.48 23.68
CA PHE A 114 -26.60 -1.86 25.05
C PHE A 114 -27.38 -0.97 26.04
N VAL A 115 -27.40 0.34 25.78
CA VAL A 115 -28.18 1.30 26.58
C VAL A 115 -29.70 1.04 26.47
N THR A 116 -30.22 0.82 25.26
CA THR A 116 -31.67 0.70 25.05
C THR A 116 -32.28 -0.62 25.48
N ARG A 117 -31.47 -1.68 25.59
CA ARG A 117 -31.91 -3.02 26.04
C ARG A 117 -31.71 -3.25 27.53
N MET A 118 -31.08 -2.31 28.22
CA MET A 118 -30.81 -2.40 29.65
C MET A 118 -32.06 -2.02 30.47
N HIS A 119 -32.21 -2.61 31.65
CA HIS A 119 -33.28 -2.21 32.56
C HIS A 119 -33.09 -0.73 32.98
N PRO A 120 -34.13 0.12 33.07
CA PRO A 120 -34.00 1.52 33.46
C PRO A 120 -33.25 1.73 34.80
N ALA A 121 -33.36 0.76 35.71
CA ALA A 121 -32.64 0.77 36.98
C ALA A 121 -31.12 0.61 36.86
N GLU A 122 -30.64 -0.14 35.87
CA GLU A 122 -29.20 -0.33 35.60
C GLU A 122 -28.62 0.84 34.80
N TYR A 123 -29.45 1.63 34.12
CA TYR A 123 -29.00 2.76 33.30
C TYR A 123 -28.14 3.74 34.08
N GLN A 124 -28.53 4.06 35.32
CA GLN A 124 -27.78 4.96 36.20
C GLN A 124 -26.36 4.45 36.56
N LEU A 125 -26.13 3.13 36.52
CA LEU A 125 -24.84 2.53 36.83
C LEU A 125 -23.85 2.65 35.66
N HIS A 126 -24.35 2.53 34.43
CA HIS A 126 -23.53 2.39 33.24
C HIS A 126 -23.51 3.61 32.34
N LYS A 127 -24.47 4.54 32.46
CA LYS A 127 -24.60 5.72 31.59
C LYS A 127 -23.32 6.54 31.53
N ASP A 128 -22.76 6.92 32.68
CA ASP A 128 -21.61 7.80 32.72
C ASP A 128 -20.36 7.12 32.17
N GLN A 129 -20.16 5.85 32.52
CA GLN A 129 -19.03 5.06 32.02
C GLN A 129 -19.10 4.87 30.50
N ILE A 130 -20.27 4.57 29.95
CA ILE A 130 -20.48 4.46 28.49
C ILE A 130 -20.27 5.81 27.81
N GLY A 131 -20.80 6.89 28.38
CA GLY A 131 -20.64 8.24 27.85
C GLY A 131 -19.17 8.68 27.76
N ILE A 132 -18.37 8.38 28.79
CA ILE A 132 -16.93 8.63 28.78
C ILE A 132 -16.22 7.83 27.68
N ILE A 133 -16.57 6.55 27.53
CA ILE A 133 -15.97 5.68 26.50
C ILE A 133 -16.34 6.17 25.09
N ASP A 134 -17.61 6.50 24.87
CA ASP A 134 -18.09 7.01 23.58
C ASP A 134 -17.42 8.36 23.25
N GLN A 135 -17.28 9.25 24.23
CA GLN A 135 -16.58 10.53 24.04
C GLN A 135 -15.09 10.34 23.76
N ALA A 136 -14.42 9.42 24.46
CA ALA A 136 -13.03 9.08 24.20
C ALA A 136 -12.83 8.50 22.79
N ALA A 137 -13.75 7.65 22.32
CA ALA A 137 -13.75 7.12 20.96
C ALA A 137 -13.94 8.23 19.91
N LEU A 138 -14.84 9.20 20.16
CA LEU A 138 -15.05 10.35 19.27
C LEU A 138 -13.83 11.29 19.21
N ASN A 139 -13.09 11.43 20.30
CA ASN A 139 -11.86 12.23 20.31
C ASN A 139 -10.68 11.53 19.60
N ALA A 140 -10.74 10.20 19.46
CA ALA A 140 -9.70 9.36 18.86
C ALA A 140 -9.93 9.08 17.36
N VAL A 141 -10.78 9.83 16.66
CA VAL A 141 -11.12 9.62 15.23
C VAL A 141 -9.88 9.63 14.33
N ASN A 142 -8.84 10.38 14.69
CA ASN A 142 -7.58 10.44 13.93
C ASN A 142 -6.63 9.27 14.23
N GLU A 143 -6.94 8.44 15.24
CA GLU A 143 -6.12 7.32 15.69
C GLU A 143 -6.94 6.01 15.72
N PRO A 144 -7.01 5.26 14.61
CA PRO A 144 -7.93 4.13 14.46
C PRO A 144 -7.74 3.02 15.51
N VAL A 145 -6.50 2.79 15.94
CA VAL A 145 -6.18 1.80 16.97
C VAL A 145 -6.74 2.23 18.33
N LYS A 146 -6.65 3.51 18.68
CA LYS A 146 -7.21 4.03 19.93
C LYS A 146 -8.73 4.01 19.88
N GLU A 147 -9.34 4.42 18.77
CA GLU A 147 -10.80 4.38 18.61
C GLU A 147 -11.37 2.98 18.83
N ILE A 148 -10.83 1.95 18.17
CA ILE A 148 -11.30 0.58 18.35
C ILE A 148 -11.10 0.12 19.78
N ASN A 149 -9.95 0.39 20.40
CA ASN A 149 -9.69 -0.02 21.78
C ASN A 149 -10.69 0.58 22.75
N GLU A 150 -11.05 1.85 22.60
CA GLU A 150 -12.10 2.47 23.42
C GLU A 150 -13.45 1.80 23.19
N ARG A 151 -13.87 1.63 21.93
CA ARG A 151 -15.16 0.99 21.60
C ARG A 151 -15.26 -0.45 22.12
N VAL A 152 -14.17 -1.21 22.12
CA VAL A 152 -14.12 -2.59 22.66
C VAL A 152 -14.37 -2.61 24.18
N LYS A 153 -14.04 -1.55 24.92
CA LYS A 153 -14.33 -1.50 26.37
C LYS A 153 -15.82 -1.61 26.68
N VAL A 154 -16.69 -1.09 25.81
CA VAL A 154 -18.15 -1.25 25.96
C VAL A 154 -18.56 -2.72 25.84
N LEU A 155 -17.94 -3.46 24.92
CA LEU A 155 -18.15 -4.90 24.79
C LEU A 155 -17.68 -5.65 26.05
N SER A 156 -16.51 -5.31 26.59
CA SER A 156 -16.02 -5.90 27.85
C SER A 156 -16.96 -5.62 29.01
N LEU A 157 -17.54 -4.42 29.07
CA LEU A 157 -18.54 -4.05 30.08
C LEU A 157 -19.81 -4.91 29.91
N GLY A 158 -20.26 -5.15 28.69
CA GLY A 158 -21.39 -6.04 28.42
C GLY A 158 -21.15 -7.49 28.84
N ILE A 159 -19.94 -8.02 28.62
CA ILE A 159 -19.55 -9.36 29.08
C ILE A 159 -19.54 -9.41 30.61
N LYS A 160 -19.00 -8.38 31.27
CA LYS A 160 -19.00 -8.29 32.74
C LYS A 160 -20.43 -8.27 33.29
N ARG A 161 -21.31 -7.45 32.69
CA ARG A 161 -22.74 -7.40 33.04
C ARG A 161 -23.41 -8.77 32.90
N LEU A 162 -23.11 -9.53 31.86
CA LEU A 162 -23.66 -10.87 31.68
C LEU A 162 -23.25 -11.82 32.82
N SER A 163 -22.01 -11.72 33.29
CA SER A 163 -21.53 -12.46 34.47
C SER A 163 -22.27 -12.04 35.74
N ASP A 164 -22.43 -10.73 35.95
CA ASP A 164 -23.07 -10.19 37.16
C ASP A 164 -24.58 -10.53 37.21
N LEU A 165 -25.26 -10.51 36.06
CA LEU A 165 -26.67 -10.93 35.92
C LEU A 165 -26.90 -12.39 36.32
N SER A 166 -25.95 -13.28 36.05
CA SER A 166 -26.08 -14.71 36.37
C SER A 166 -26.02 -14.99 37.87
N GLY A 167 -25.35 -14.14 38.65
CA GLY A 167 -25.22 -14.28 40.10
C GLY A 167 -26.24 -13.46 40.90
N GLY A 168 -26.98 -12.58 40.22
CA GLY A 168 -27.71 -11.50 40.86
C GLY A 168 -26.78 -10.36 41.26
N HIS A 169 -27.20 -9.12 41.03
CA HIS A 169 -26.38 -7.94 41.26
C HIS A 169 -27.11 -6.93 42.14
N SER A 170 -26.48 -6.54 43.25
CA SER A 170 -26.99 -5.50 44.14
C SER A 170 -26.19 -4.22 43.98
N PHE A 171 -26.87 -3.09 43.88
CA PHE A 171 -26.21 -1.78 43.69
C PHE A 171 -27.02 -0.65 44.30
N ALA A 172 -26.33 0.37 44.83
CA ALA A 172 -26.96 1.58 45.34
C ALA A 172 -27.41 2.47 44.18
N GLY A 173 -28.57 3.13 44.33
CA GLY A 173 -29.08 4.04 43.32
C GLY A 173 -30.31 4.80 43.80
N LYS A 174 -30.97 5.47 42.86
CA LYS A 174 -32.18 6.25 43.15
C LYS A 174 -33.38 5.74 42.36
N ALA A 175 -34.54 5.73 43.00
CA ALA A 175 -35.82 5.40 42.36
C ALA A 175 -36.83 6.54 42.55
N PHE A 176 -37.79 6.67 41.62
CA PHE A 176 -38.92 7.58 41.81
C PHE A 176 -40.00 6.93 42.66
N GLY A 177 -40.33 7.58 43.77
CA GLY A 177 -41.51 7.24 44.58
C GLY A 177 -42.79 7.92 44.07
N PHE A 178 -43.92 7.54 44.68
CA PHE A 178 -45.27 8.00 44.32
C PHE A 178 -45.47 9.52 44.24
N ALA A 179 -44.63 10.32 44.92
CA ALA A 179 -44.74 11.78 44.94
C ALA A 179 -43.82 12.50 43.92
N GLY A 180 -43.26 11.77 42.94
CA GLY A 180 -42.31 12.34 41.98
C GLY A 180 -40.98 12.75 42.64
N ARG A 181 -40.70 12.24 43.84
CA ARG A 181 -39.44 12.45 44.56
C ARG A 181 -38.49 11.29 44.31
N SER A 182 -37.22 11.62 44.13
CA SER A 182 -36.12 10.66 44.05
C SER A 182 -35.80 10.18 45.47
N ILE A 183 -35.85 8.87 45.68
CA ILE A 183 -35.56 8.20 46.96
C ILE A 183 -34.28 7.40 46.78
N ASP A 184 -33.32 7.61 47.68
CA ASP A 184 -32.07 6.85 47.72
C ASP A 184 -32.32 5.46 48.33
N GLY A 185 -31.76 4.43 47.72
CA GLY A 185 -31.89 3.06 48.21
C GLY A 185 -30.95 2.09 47.51
N ASN A 186 -31.22 0.80 47.72
CA ASN A 186 -30.46 -0.29 47.15
C ASN A 186 -31.35 -1.10 46.20
N PHE A 187 -30.81 -1.41 45.03
CA PHE A 187 -31.44 -2.28 44.04
C PHE A 187 -30.87 -3.69 44.14
N LEU A 188 -31.71 -4.67 43.85
CA LEU A 188 -31.33 -6.06 43.62
C LEU A 188 -31.86 -6.48 42.24
N LEU A 189 -30.96 -6.75 41.32
CA LEU A 189 -31.24 -7.28 39.99
C LEU A 189 -31.10 -8.81 40.04
N MET A 190 -32.19 -9.52 39.79
CA MET A 190 -32.19 -10.98 39.63
C MET A 190 -32.91 -11.35 38.33
N GLY A 191 -32.14 -11.66 37.29
CA GLY A 191 -32.66 -11.95 35.96
C GLY A 191 -33.47 -10.76 35.40
N PRO A 192 -34.72 -10.95 34.95
CA PRO A 192 -35.55 -9.87 34.42
C PRO A 192 -36.21 -9.01 35.49
N SER A 193 -36.08 -9.36 36.77
CA SER A 193 -36.76 -8.67 37.88
C SER A 193 -35.79 -7.80 38.66
N VAL A 194 -36.21 -6.58 38.93
CA VAL A 194 -35.46 -5.62 39.76
C VAL A 194 -36.29 -5.27 40.99
N PHE A 195 -35.69 -5.45 42.15
CA PHE A 195 -36.26 -5.06 43.44
C PHE A 195 -35.56 -3.81 43.94
N PHE A 196 -36.30 -2.96 44.63
CA PHE A 196 -35.79 -1.74 45.26
C PHE A 196 -36.17 -1.72 46.74
N ALA A 197 -35.21 -1.38 47.58
CA ALA A 197 -35.41 -1.12 49.00
C ALA A 197 -34.85 0.26 49.35
N ALA A 198 -35.71 1.15 49.85
CA ALA A 198 -35.31 2.47 50.31
C ALA A 198 -34.45 2.37 51.59
N ASN A 199 -33.47 3.25 51.75
CA ASN A 199 -32.62 3.29 52.95
C ASN A 199 -33.43 3.57 54.23
N ASP A 200 -34.54 4.29 54.09
CA ASP A 200 -35.44 4.61 55.19
C ASP A 200 -36.29 3.40 55.63
N LYS A 201 -36.20 2.25 54.95
CA LYS A 201 -36.99 1.01 55.19
C LYS A 201 -38.52 1.16 55.12
N ILE A 202 -39.00 2.33 54.73
CA ILE A 202 -40.44 2.65 54.64
C ILE A 202 -41.02 2.19 53.30
N SER A 203 -40.20 2.06 52.26
CA SER A 203 -40.65 1.78 50.90
C SER A 203 -39.81 0.71 50.24
N GLU A 204 -40.45 -0.40 49.91
CA GLU A 204 -39.86 -1.55 49.22
C GLU A 204 -40.79 -1.96 48.08
N GLY A 205 -40.22 -2.35 46.94
CA GLY A 205 -41.01 -2.56 45.74
C GLY A 205 -40.30 -3.26 44.59
N ILE A 206 -41.06 -3.47 43.52
CA ILE A 206 -40.55 -3.99 42.24
C ILE A 206 -40.47 -2.83 41.27
N CYS A 207 -39.36 -2.75 40.53
CA CYS A 207 -39.20 -1.79 39.45
C CYS A 207 -39.69 -2.40 38.13
N PRO A 208 -40.80 -1.91 37.55
CA PRO A 208 -41.20 -2.31 36.21
C PRO A 208 -40.20 -1.79 35.16
N MET A 209 -40.24 -2.39 33.97
CA MET A 209 -39.44 -1.98 32.81
C MET A 209 -39.89 -0.65 32.18
N SER A 210 -40.83 0.08 32.79
CA SER A 210 -41.30 1.37 32.29
C SER A 210 -40.25 2.46 32.50
N ASP A 211 -39.81 3.08 31.41
CA ASP A 211 -39.00 4.28 31.47
C ASP A 211 -39.87 5.48 31.87
N THR A 212 -39.41 6.23 32.87
CA THR A 212 -40.06 7.43 33.40
C THR A 212 -39.63 8.69 32.65
N GLY A 213 -38.66 8.60 31.73
CA GLY A 213 -38.12 9.72 30.94
C GLY A 213 -37.19 10.65 31.73
N SER A 214 -37.06 10.45 33.04
CA SER A 214 -36.24 11.24 33.96
C SER A 214 -34.92 10.54 34.33
N GLY A 215 -34.63 9.39 33.73
CA GLY A 215 -33.38 8.64 33.91
C GLY A 215 -33.29 7.84 35.21
N TYR A 216 -34.37 7.76 35.99
CA TYR A 216 -34.45 6.92 37.19
C TYR A 216 -35.68 6.00 37.13
N PRO A 217 -35.58 4.72 37.52
CA PRO A 217 -36.71 3.80 37.49
C PRO A 217 -37.81 4.23 38.46
N ALA A 218 -39.07 4.03 38.08
CA ALA A 218 -40.17 4.00 39.05
C ALA A 218 -40.16 2.66 39.80
N PHE A 219 -40.70 2.63 41.02
CA PHE A 219 -40.96 1.38 41.73
C PHE A 219 -42.41 1.31 42.19
N ILE A 220 -42.96 0.10 42.21
CA ILE A 220 -44.30 -0.20 42.72
C ILE A 220 -44.12 -0.79 44.11
N SER A 221 -44.60 -0.10 45.14
CA SER A 221 -44.49 -0.54 46.52
C SER A 221 -45.24 -1.85 46.76
N ILE A 222 -44.59 -2.81 47.43
CA ILE A 222 -45.21 -4.07 47.88
C ILE A 222 -45.94 -3.86 49.22
N ASN A 223 -45.49 -2.91 50.03
CA ASN A 223 -46.15 -2.57 51.29
C ASN A 223 -47.27 -1.54 51.04
N GLN A 224 -48.53 -1.98 51.11
CA GLN A 224 -49.73 -1.11 51.10
C GLN A 224 -49.86 -0.31 52.41
N SER A 225 -48.83 0.44 52.78
CA SER A 225 -48.90 1.42 53.87
C SER A 225 -48.70 2.83 53.30
N GLY A 226 -49.71 3.30 52.57
CA GLY A 226 -49.88 4.73 52.28
C GLY A 226 -50.07 5.08 50.81
N GLY A 227 -51.32 4.97 50.34
CA GLY A 227 -51.78 5.67 49.14
C GLY A 227 -52.34 4.74 48.07
N MET A 228 -53.67 4.73 47.97
CA MET A 228 -54.41 4.04 46.92
C MET A 228 -53.98 4.52 45.53
N ILE A 229 -53.96 3.57 44.60
CA ILE A 229 -53.85 3.82 43.16
C ILE A 229 -55.17 4.46 42.72
N ALA A 230 -55.10 5.62 42.07
CA ALA A 230 -56.13 6.19 41.20
C ALA A 230 -55.51 6.43 39.83
#